data_AF-A0A938GE40-F1
#
_entry.id   AF-A0A938GE40-F1
#
_cell.length_a   1.000
_cell.length_b   1.000
_cell.length_c   1.000
_cell.angle_alpha   90.00
_cell.angle_beta   90.00
_cell.angle_gamma   90.00
#
_symmetry.space_group_name_H-M   'P 1'
#
loop_
_entity.id
_entity.type
_entity.pdbx_description
1 polymer ?
#
loop_
_entity_poly.entity_id
_entity_poly.type
_entity_poly.pdbx_seq_one_letter_code
_entity_poly.pdbx_strand_id
1 'polypeptide(L)' 'MKGDIEMLLLKLADGARILRFSESESGLCLEKRLDPKEPVFRQKARWKRVFKAMLKRELGTAS' A
#
# COMPACT_ATOMS: atom_id res chain seq x y z
N MET A 1 0.63 10.77 -14.60
CA MET A 1 -0.76 10.70 -14.12
C MET A 1 -0.79 10.73 -12.60
N LYS A 2 -1.88 11.21 -11.98
CA LYS A 2 -2.24 10.77 -10.63
C LYS A 2 -2.88 9.39 -10.80
N GLY A 3 -2.10 8.32 -10.75
CA GLY A 3 -2.67 6.97 -10.64
C GLY A 3 -3.45 6.89 -9.34
N ASP A 4 -4.73 6.51 -9.41
CA ASP A 4 -5.56 6.37 -8.21
C ASP A 4 -5.11 5.13 -7.45
N ILE A 5 -4.44 5.37 -6.31
CA ILE A 5 -4.00 4.30 -5.43
C ILE A 5 -5.20 3.85 -4.61
N GLU A 6 -5.68 2.64 -4.89
CA GLU A 6 -6.66 1.94 -4.08
C GLU A 6 -5.99 1.36 -2.84
N MET A 7 -6.80 1.19 -1.78
CA MET A 7 -6.33 0.62 -0.52
C MET A 7 -7.38 -0.32 0.05
N LEU A 8 -6.95 -1.55 0.33
CA LEU A 8 -7.77 -2.58 0.94
C LEU A 8 -7.15 -3.03 2.25
N LEU A 9 -8.00 -3.33 3.23
CA LEU A 9 -7.60 -3.96 4.49
C LEU A 9 -8.25 -5.36 4.55
N LEU A 10 -7.46 -6.38 4.29
CA LEU A 10 -7.90 -7.77 4.27
C LEU A 10 -7.75 -8.36 5.67
N LYS A 11 -8.77 -9.05 6.17
CA LYS A 11 -8.70 -9.85 7.40
C LYS A 11 -8.44 -11.30 7.03
N LEU A 12 -7.42 -11.89 7.64
CA LEU A 12 -7.05 -13.29 7.44
C LEU A 12 -7.80 -14.19 8.42
N ALA A 13 -7.87 -15.48 8.09
CA ALA A 13 -8.52 -16.50 8.93
C ALA A 13 -7.89 -16.59 10.33
N ASP A 14 -6.58 -16.34 10.44
CA ASP A 14 -5.82 -16.31 11.70
C ASP A 14 -6.01 -15.01 12.50
N GLY A 15 -6.91 -14.12 12.06
CA GLY A 15 -7.18 -12.83 12.69
C GLY A 15 -6.16 -11.74 12.35
N ALA A 16 -5.08 -12.06 11.63
CA ALA A 16 -4.15 -11.05 11.16
C ALA A 16 -4.77 -10.19 10.04
N ARG A 17 -4.11 -9.08 9.73
CA ARG A 17 -4.58 -8.13 8.72
C ARG A 17 -3.50 -7.87 7.70
N ILE A 18 -3.86 -7.82 6.42
CA ILE A 18 -3.00 -7.36 5.33
C ILE A 18 -3.52 -6.02 4.85
N LEU A 19 -2.63 -5.04 4.78
CA LEU A 19 -2.85 -3.80 4.07
C LEU A 19 -2.35 -3.96 2.64
N ARG A 20 -3.24 -3.81 1.68
CA ARG A 20 -2.93 -3.84 0.24
C ARG A 20 -3.09 -2.45 -0.35
N PHE A 21 -2.10 -2.01 -1.12
CA PHE A 21 -2.21 -0.87 -2.03
C PHE A 21 -2.04 -1.36 -3.45
N SER A 22 -2.87 -0.87 -4.36
CA SER A 22 -2.81 -1.19 -5.79
C SER A 22 -2.92 0.09 -6.60
N GLU A 23 -2.23 0.13 -7.73
CA GLU A 23 -2.38 1.16 -8.75
C GLU A 23 -2.81 0.46 -10.04
N SER A 24 -3.99 0.81 -10.54
CA SER A 24 -4.70 0.02 -11.55
C SER A 24 -4.05 0.05 -12.92
N GLU A 25 -3.38 1.15 -13.28
CA GLU A 25 -2.82 1.32 -14.61
C GLU A 25 -1.52 0.53 -14.80
N SER A 26 -0.63 0.56 -13.81
CA SER A 26 0.61 -0.22 -13.83
C SER A 26 0.45 -1.67 -13.40
N GLY A 27 -0.66 -2.00 -12.74
CA GLY A 27 -0.87 -3.31 -12.11
C GLY A 27 0.03 -3.57 -10.89
N LEU A 28 0.78 -2.56 -10.42
CA LEU A 28 1.66 -2.71 -9.27
C LEU A 28 0.87 -2.80 -7.97
N CYS A 29 1.35 -3.64 -7.05
CA CYS A 29 0.71 -3.92 -5.78
C CYS A 29 1.74 -4.00 -4.65
N LEU A 30 1.41 -3.42 -3.49
CA LEU A 30 2.13 -3.63 -2.23
C LEU A 30 1.21 -4.28 -1.21
N GLU A 31 1.63 -5.43 -0.70
CA GLU A 31 0.96 -6.11 0.41
C GLU A 31 1.84 -6.10 1.66
N LYS A 32 1.24 -5.70 2.78
CA LYS A 32 1.92 -5.73 4.06
C LYS A 32 1.02 -6.29 5.15
N ARG A 33 1.46 -7.37 5.78
CA ARG A 33 0.87 -7.83 7.05
C ARG A 33 1.09 -6.76 8.13
N LEU A 34 0.01 -6.30 8.76
CA LEU A 34 0.06 -5.28 9.80
C LEU A 34 0.62 -5.87 11.10
N ASP A 35 1.43 -5.07 11.78
CA ASP A 35 1.85 -5.36 13.15
C ASP A 35 0.65 -5.09 14.09
N PRO A 36 0.19 -6.08 14.88
CA PRO A 36 -0.91 -5.88 15.82
C PRO A 36 -0.56 -4.91 16.97
N LYS A 37 0.73 -4.68 17.25
CA LYS A 37 1.20 -3.80 18.32
C LYS A 37 1.26 -2.33 17.92
N GLU A 38 1.14 -2.01 16.63
CA GLU A 38 1.17 -0.64 16.13
C GLU A 38 -0.22 -0.14 15.69
N PRO A 39 -0.53 1.15 15.88
CA PRO A 39 -1.76 1.73 15.36
C PRO A 39 -1.88 1.60 13.83
N VAL A 40 -3.02 1.08 13.38
CA VAL A 40 -3.30 0.84 11.95
C VAL A 40 -3.11 2.11 11.11
N PHE A 41 -3.53 3.27 11.62
CA PHE A 41 -3.43 4.54 10.87
C PHE A 41 -1.97 4.94 10.56
N ARG A 42 -1.03 4.66 11.48
CA ARG A 42 0.41 4.96 11.28
C ARG A 42 0.98 4.05 10.21
N GLN A 43 0.65 2.76 10.28
CA GLN A 43 1.07 1.78 9.28
C GLN A 43 0.51 2.12 7.90
N LYS A 44 -0.78 2.51 7.81
CA LYS A 44 -1.39 2.99 6.57
C LYS A 44 -0.64 4.17 5.95
N ALA A 45 -0.37 5.22 6.74
CA ALA A 45 0.34 6.40 6.26
C ALA A 45 1.77 6.08 5.79
N ARG A 46 2.50 5.25 6.54
CA ARG A 46 3.86 4.81 6.20
C ARG A 46 3.87 4.05 4.88
N TRP A 47 3.06 3.01 4.75
CA TRP A 47 3.09 2.14 3.58
C TRP A 47 2.51 2.78 2.33
N LYS A 48 1.54 3.71 2.46
CA LYS A 48 1.08 4.55 1.34
C LYS A 48 2.22 5.41 0.80
N ARG A 49 3.06 5.98 1.66
CA ARG A 49 4.22 6.80 1.26
C ARG A 49 5.28 5.95 0.55
N VAL A 50 5.58 4.78 1.10
CA VAL A 50 6.52 3.82 0.50
C VAL A 50 6.04 3.39 -0.89
N PHE A 51 4.76 3.02 -1.02
CA PHE A 51 4.20 2.59 -2.30
C PHE A 51 4.26 3.71 -3.35
N LYS A 52 3.88 4.93 -2.98
CA LYS A 52 4.03 6.10 -3.87
C LYS A 52 5.47 6.33 -4.33
N ALA A 53 6.44 6.20 -3.44
CA ALA A 53 7.84 6.38 -3.79
C ALA A 53 8.33 5.27 -4.75
N MET A 54 7.88 4.03 -4.54
CA MET A 54 8.16 2.91 -5.43
C MET A 54 7.54 3.14 -6.82
N LEU A 55 6.25 3.46 -6.89
CA LEU A 55 5.58 3.77 -8.16
C LEU A 55 6.30 4.88 -8.93
N LYS A 56 6.72 5.94 -8.23
CA LYS A 56 7.47 7.05 -8.83
C LYS A 56 8.78 6.57 -9.48
N ARG A 57 9.52 5.70 -8.79
CA ARG A 57 10.79 5.15 -9.24
C ARG A 57 10.62 4.19 -10.41
N GLU A 58 9.70 3.23 -10.29
CA GLU A 58 9.56 2.14 -11.27
C GLU A 58 8.84 2.60 -12.55
N LEU A 59 7.90 3.54 -12.45
CA LEU A 59 7.13 4.03 -13.60
C LEU A 59 7.71 5.32 -14.21
N GLY A 60 8.86 5.79 -13.73
CA GLY A 60 9.55 6.95 -14.30
C GLY A 60 8.77 8.27 -14.21
N THR A 61 7.80 8.39 -13.29
CA THR A 61 7.11 9.67 -13.05
C THR A 61 7.98 10.58 -12.20
N ALA A 62 9.10 11.04 -12.80
CA ALA A 62 9.77 12.25 -12.33
C ALA A 62 8.72 13.37 -12.22
N SER A 63 8.80 14.09 -11.10
CA SER A 63 7.94 15.25 -10.85
C SER A 63 8.09 16.30 -11.93
#